data_AF-A0A432UTG0-F1
#
_entry.id   AF-A0A432UTG0-F1
#
_cell.length_a   1.000
_cell.length_b   1.000
_cell.length_c   1.000
_cell.angle_alpha   90.00
_cell.angle_beta   90.00
_cell.angle_gamma   90.00
#
_symmetry.space_group_name_H-M   'P 1'
#
loop_
_entity.id
_entity.type
_entity.pdbx_description
1 polymer ?
#
loop_
_entity_poly.entity_id
_entity_poly.type
_entity_poly.pdbx_seq_one_letter_code
_entity_poly.pdbx_strand_id
1 'polypeptide(L)'
;MTIYCVKPDPPELASVLSRIRKKKEDYEKYNFTAIQGRTLRAFFDLAQEYETLENFYRVAVFVPKIFMDFDTCLYLVDFESGKLKRACDSLNAFGVCGMDPPEGVKL
;
A
#
# COMPACT_ATOMS: atom_id res chain seq x y z
N MET A 1 -40.44 -21.17 -5.27
CA MET A 1 -40.19 -20.86 -3.85
C MET A 1 -38.89 -21.56 -3.46
N THR A 2 -37.75 -20.88 -3.63
CA THR A 2 -36.44 -21.46 -3.32
C THR A 2 -36.10 -21.09 -1.89
N ILE A 3 -36.20 -22.06 -0.99
CA ILE A 3 -35.79 -21.91 0.41
C ILE A 3 -34.27 -21.90 0.41
N TYR A 4 -33.66 -20.72 0.38
CA TYR A 4 -32.25 -20.59 0.71
C TYR A 4 -32.09 -20.85 2.21
N CYS A 5 -31.65 -22.05 2.54
CA CYS A 5 -31.15 -22.36 3.87
C CYS A 5 -29.89 -21.51 4.08
N VAL A 6 -29.98 -20.43 4.87
CA VAL A 6 -28.83 -19.59 5.23
C VAL A 6 -27.94 -20.44 6.13
N LYS A 7 -27.02 -21.20 5.54
CA LYS A 7 -25.91 -21.79 6.28
C LYS A 7 -24.97 -20.65 6.67
N PRO A 8 -24.61 -20.50 7.96
CA PRO A 8 -23.57 -19.57 8.34
C PRO A 8 -22.27 -19.95 7.63
N ASP A 9 -21.55 -18.95 7.15
CA ASP A 9 -20.26 -19.13 6.51
C ASP A 9 -19.32 -19.90 7.46
N PRO A 10 -18.50 -20.84 6.94
CA PRO A 10 -17.42 -21.44 7.73
C PRO A 10 -16.59 -20.34 8.41
N PRO A 11 -16.04 -20.55 9.62
CA PRO A 11 -15.35 -19.50 10.38
C PRO A 11 -14.25 -18.76 9.59
N GLU A 12 -13.51 -19.49 8.75
CA GLU A 12 -12.49 -18.93 7.86
C GLU A 12 -13.12 -18.00 6.79
N LEU A 13 -14.22 -18.41 6.16
CA LEU A 13 -14.96 -17.60 5.20
C LEU A 13 -15.64 -16.38 5.87
N ALA A 14 -16.15 -16.54 7.09
CA ALA A 14 -16.69 -15.43 7.89
C ALA A 14 -15.62 -14.35 8.17
N SER A 15 -14.37 -14.77 8.44
CA SER A 15 -13.24 -13.86 8.62
C SER A 15 -12.91 -13.08 7.33
N VAL A 16 -12.92 -13.73 6.17
CA VAL A 16 -12.65 -13.08 4.88
C VAL A 16 -13.77 -12.12 4.51
N LEU A 17 -15.04 -12.54 4.63
CA LEU A 17 -16.20 -11.71 4.31
C LEU A 17 -16.29 -10.47 5.21
N SER A 18 -15.99 -10.62 6.51
CA SER A 18 -15.94 -9.46 7.41
C SER A 18 -14.84 -8.46 7.00
N ARG A 19 -13.66 -8.94 6.57
CA ARG A 19 -12.60 -8.07 6.04
C ARG A 19 -12.98 -7.38 4.74
N ILE A 20 -13.66 -8.07 3.82
CA ILE A 20 -14.16 -7.48 2.57
C ILE A 20 -15.18 -6.37 2.86
N ARG A 21 -16.17 -6.65 3.72
CA ARG A 21 -17.18 -5.64 4.11
C ARG A 21 -16.53 -4.44 4.77
N LYS A 22 -15.59 -4.67 5.69
CA LYS A 22 -14.88 -3.59 6.36
C LYS A 22 -14.07 -2.73 5.39
N LYS A 23 -13.37 -3.35 4.44
CA LYS A 23 -12.60 -2.64 3.41
C LYS A 23 -13.51 -1.79 2.51
N LYS A 24 -14.71 -2.27 2.19
CA LYS A 24 -15.71 -1.51 1.44
C LYS A 24 -16.13 -0.25 2.23
N GLU A 25 -16.50 -0.40 3.49
CA GLU A 25 -16.85 0.74 4.37
C GLU A 25 -15.69 1.74 4.50
N ASP A 26 -14.46 1.25 4.65
CA ASP A 26 -13.27 2.09 4.73
C ASP A 26 -13.09 2.91 3.45
N TYR A 27 -13.28 2.30 2.26
CA TYR A 27 -13.15 3.00 0.98
C TYR A 27 -14.26 4.03 0.74
N GLU A 28 -15.48 3.76 1.19
CA GLU A 28 -16.56 4.76 1.20
C GLU A 28 -16.22 5.93 2.14
N LYS A 29 -15.66 5.64 3.33
CA LYS A 29 -15.26 6.65 4.31
C LYS A 29 -14.08 7.50 3.84
N TYR A 30 -13.09 6.91 3.18
CA TYR A 30 -11.93 7.65 2.65
C TYR A 30 -12.33 8.64 1.56
N ASN A 31 -13.45 8.39 0.87
CA ASN A 31 -14.01 9.25 -0.16
C ASN A 31 -12.95 9.70 -1.18
N PHE A 32 -12.16 8.74 -1.65
CA PHE A 32 -11.07 9.01 -2.58
C PHE A 32 -11.59 9.64 -3.86
N THR A 33 -10.86 10.65 -4.33
CA THR A 33 -11.05 11.18 -5.68
C THR A 33 -10.80 10.10 -6.73
N ALA A 34 -11.30 10.32 -7.94
CA ALA A 34 -11.07 9.38 -9.05
C ALA A 34 -9.58 9.12 -9.31
N ILE A 35 -8.72 10.14 -9.15
CA ILE A 35 -7.26 9.98 -9.34
C ILE A 35 -6.63 9.16 -8.23
N GLN A 36 -6.99 9.40 -6.96
CA GLN A 36 -6.51 8.59 -5.82
C GLN A 36 -6.96 7.13 -5.96
N GLY A 37 -8.22 6.89 -6.35
CA GLY A 37 -8.72 5.55 -6.59
C GLY A 37 -8.03 4.83 -7.77
N ARG A 38 -7.62 5.55 -8.82
CA ARG A 38 -6.80 4.98 -9.91
C ARG A 38 -5.37 4.71 -9.46
N THR A 39 -4.79 5.59 -8.65
CA THR A 39 -3.45 5.45 -8.07
C THR A 39 -3.36 4.15 -7.27
N LEU A 40 -4.32 3.88 -6.38
CA LEU A 40 -4.34 2.65 -5.58
C LEU A 40 -4.48 1.39 -6.44
N ARG A 41 -5.35 1.42 -7.46
CA ARG A 41 -5.51 0.31 -8.40
C ARG A 41 -4.20 0.00 -9.13
N ALA A 42 -3.57 1.02 -9.71
CA ALA A 42 -2.28 0.87 -10.38
C ALA A 42 -1.19 0.35 -9.43
N PHE A 43 -1.16 0.82 -8.18
CA PHE A 43 -0.22 0.29 -7.18
C PHE A 43 -0.43 -1.21 -6.95
N PHE A 44 -1.66 -1.68 -6.75
CA PHE A 44 -1.94 -3.10 -6.52
C PHE A 44 -1.63 -3.96 -7.74
N ASP A 45 -2.03 -3.51 -8.94
CA ASP A 45 -1.77 -4.24 -10.19
C ASP A 45 -0.25 -4.41 -10.42
N LEU A 46 0.51 -3.32 -10.31
CA LEU A 46 1.97 -3.34 -10.54
C LEU A 46 2.72 -4.08 -9.42
N ALA A 47 2.28 -3.99 -8.17
CA ALA A 47 2.89 -4.73 -7.06
C ALA A 47 2.70 -6.26 -7.20
N GLN A 48 1.69 -6.70 -7.95
CA GLN A 48 1.47 -8.11 -8.27
C GLN A 48 2.19 -8.52 -9.56
N GLU A 49 2.37 -7.60 -10.51
CA GLU A 49 3.10 -7.83 -11.77
C GLU A 49 4.61 -7.98 -11.54
N TYR A 50 5.20 -7.16 -10.66
CA TYR A 50 6.62 -7.22 -10.36
C TYR A 50 6.91 -8.12 -9.14
N GLU A 51 7.71 -9.15 -9.35
CA GLU A 51 7.98 -10.17 -8.32
C GLU A 51 9.17 -9.85 -7.41
N THR A 52 9.97 -8.83 -7.75
CA THR A 52 11.15 -8.48 -6.95
C THR A 52 10.85 -7.41 -5.91
N LEU A 53 11.49 -7.54 -4.75
CA LEU A 53 11.37 -6.57 -3.66
C LEU A 53 11.82 -5.17 -4.08
N GLU A 54 12.86 -5.07 -4.90
CA GLU A 54 13.33 -3.79 -5.45
C GLU A 54 12.28 -3.11 -6.33
N ASN A 55 11.64 -3.87 -7.21
CA ASN A 55 10.57 -3.32 -8.04
C ASN A 55 9.36 -2.93 -7.21
N PHE A 56 9.03 -3.70 -6.16
CA PHE A 56 7.99 -3.30 -5.21
C PHE A 56 8.29 -1.93 -4.57
N TYR A 57 9.54 -1.67 -4.16
CA TYR A 57 9.93 -0.36 -3.62
C TYR A 57 9.80 0.76 -4.66
N ARG A 58 10.18 0.50 -5.92
CA ARG A 58 10.01 1.44 -7.02
C ARG A 58 8.54 1.75 -7.26
N VAL A 59 7.67 0.73 -7.30
CA VAL A 59 6.22 0.90 -7.43
C VAL A 59 5.66 1.79 -6.30
N ALA A 60 6.11 1.56 -5.06
CA ALA A 60 5.66 2.33 -3.90
C ALA A 60 5.96 3.83 -3.98
N VAL A 61 7.07 4.24 -4.62
CA VAL A 61 7.45 5.66 -4.73
C VAL A 61 7.03 6.28 -6.07
N PHE A 62 7.03 5.52 -7.17
CA PHE A 62 6.73 6.06 -8.50
C PHE A 62 5.24 6.13 -8.81
N VAL A 63 4.40 5.22 -8.28
CA VAL A 63 2.95 5.31 -8.52
C VAL A 63 2.36 6.62 -7.97
N PRO A 64 2.64 7.05 -6.73
CA PRO A 64 2.22 8.36 -6.25
C PRO A 64 2.79 9.51 -7.07
N LYS A 65 4.07 9.41 -7.46
CA LYS A 65 4.73 10.43 -8.29
C LYS A 65 4.05 10.61 -9.65
N ILE A 66 3.77 9.52 -10.37
CA ILE A 66 3.20 9.61 -11.72
C ILE A 66 1.73 10.03 -11.69
N PHE A 67 0.94 9.55 -10.74
CA PHE A 67 -0.50 9.83 -10.71
C PHE A 67 -0.87 11.14 -10.01
N MET A 68 -0.05 11.60 -9.06
CA MET A 68 -0.40 12.73 -8.18
C MET A 68 0.72 13.78 -8.06
N ASP A 69 1.85 13.59 -8.76
CA ASP A 69 3.05 14.44 -8.68
C ASP A 69 3.65 14.59 -7.28
N PHE A 70 3.46 13.57 -6.44
CA PHE A 70 4.01 13.58 -5.08
C PHE A 70 5.40 12.98 -5.02
N ASP A 71 6.35 13.78 -4.56
CA ASP A 71 7.67 13.29 -4.21
C ASP A 71 7.59 12.41 -2.96
N THR A 72 8.02 11.16 -3.10
CA THR A 72 7.80 10.12 -2.10
C THR A 72 9.13 9.46 -1.74
N CYS A 73 9.34 9.20 -0.45
CA CYS A 73 10.47 8.46 0.08
C CYS A 73 9.97 7.26 0.90
N LEU A 74 10.48 6.07 0.62
CA LEU A 74 10.21 4.85 1.38
C LEU A 74 11.33 4.61 2.39
N TYR A 75 10.96 4.45 3.66
CA TYR A 75 11.84 4.08 4.75
C TYR A 75 11.47 2.70 5.29
N LEU A 76 12.47 1.89 5.62
CA LEU A 76 12.32 0.58 6.23
C LEU A 76 13.02 0.54 7.58
N VAL A 77 12.51 -0.30 8.47
CA VAL A 77 13.16 -0.57 9.75
C VAL A 77 14.34 -1.50 9.51
N ASP A 78 15.53 -1.04 9.88
CA ASP A 78 16.70 -1.87 9.95
C ASP A 78 16.69 -2.66 11.26
N PHE A 79 16.50 -3.97 11.20
CA PHE A 79 16.36 -4.80 12.39
C PHE A 79 17.60 -4.81 13.28
N GLU A 80 18.79 -4.63 12.72
CA GLU A 80 20.04 -4.62 13.49
C GLU A 80 20.21 -3.33 14.29
N SER A 81 20.03 -2.18 13.64
CA SER A 81 20.22 -0.88 14.31
C SER A 81 18.96 -0.35 15.00
N GLY A 82 17.79 -0.92 14.72
CA GLY A 82 16.50 -0.41 15.20
C GLY A 82 16.19 1.00 14.68
N LYS A 83 16.76 1.38 13.52
CA LYS A 83 16.60 2.70 12.92
C LYS A 83 15.90 2.62 11.57
N LEU A 84 15.26 3.72 11.17
CA LEU A 84 14.72 3.86 9.83
C LEU A 84 15.86 4.11 8.84
N LYS A 85 15.98 3.25 7.83
CA LYS A 85 16.86 3.42 6.67
C LYS A 85 16.03 3.68 5.43
N ARG A 86 16.44 4.65 4.63
CA ARG A 86 15.75 4.93 3.36
C ARG A 86 16.03 3.81 2.35
N ALA A 87 14.97 3.25 1.78
CA ALA A 87 15.05 2.16 0.81
C ALA A 87 14.92 2.66 -0.64
N CYS A 88 14.08 3.66 -0.90
CA CYS A 88 13.84 4.18 -2.25
C CYS A 88 13.26 5.61 -2.20
N ASP A 89 13.47 6.39 -3.26
CA ASP A 89 12.85 7.71 -3.45
C ASP A 89 12.49 7.97 -4.91
N SER A 90 11.43 8.75 -5.13
CA SER A 90 10.91 9.07 -6.46
C SER A 90 11.72 10.10 -7.23
N LEU A 91 12.73 10.73 -6.61
CA LEU A 91 13.53 11.79 -7.23
C LEU A 91 14.78 11.24 -7.89
N ASN A 92 15.42 10.25 -7.28
CA ASN A 92 16.71 9.74 -7.75
C ASN A 92 16.62 8.36 -8.40
N ALA A 93 15.51 7.63 -8.25
CA ALA A 93 15.28 6.26 -8.75
C ALA A 93 16.27 5.17 -8.27
N PHE A 94 17.53 5.54 -8.10
CA PHE A 94 18.71 4.76 -7.77
C PHE A 94 19.75 5.70 -7.13
N GLY A 95 19.61 5.91 -5.83
CA GLY A 95 20.61 6.63 -5.05
C GLY A 95 20.18 6.61 -3.60
N VAL A 96 20.85 5.82 -2.77
CA VAL A 96 20.71 5.91 -1.31
C VAL A 96 21.40 7.21 -0.88
N CYS A 97 20.74 8.35 -1.09
CA CYS A 97 21.12 9.61 -0.48
C CYS A 97 20.69 9.58 1.00
N GLY A 98 21.63 9.79 1.92
CA GLY A 98 21.40 9.75 3.36
C GLY A 98 20.57 10.93 3.85
N MET A 99 19.30 11.00 3.46
CA MET A 99 18.33 11.90 4.09
C MET A 99 17.70 11.18 5.27
N ASP A 100 17.78 11.81 6.43
CA ASP A 100 17.08 11.36 7.63
C ASP A 100 15.57 11.29 7.38
N PRO A 101 14.83 10.44 8.10
CA PRO A 101 13.38 10.47 8.10
C PRO A 101 12.86 11.89 8.41
N PRO A 102 11.70 12.30 7.84
CA PRO A 102 11.09 13.58 8.16
C PRO A 102 10.88 13.78 9.66
N GLU A 103 10.96 15.03 10.10
CA GLU A 103 10.77 15.39 11.50
C GLU A 103 9.41 14.90 12.01
N GLY A 104 9.42 14.10 13.09
CA GLY A 104 8.22 13.49 13.68
C GLY A 104 7.97 12.02 13.29
N VAL A 105 8.69 11.47 12.31
CA VAL A 105 8.63 10.03 11.98
C VAL A 105 9.72 9.29 12.75
N LYS A 106 9.33 8.57 13.80
CA LYS A 106 10.22 7.76 14.66
C LYS A 106 9.63 6.37 14.87
N LEU A 107 10.49 5.40 15.18
CA LEU A 107 10.11 4.06 15.60
C LEU A 107 9.54 4.05 17.01
#